data_AF-A0A0L8VPM7-F1
#
_entry.id   AF-A0A0L8VPM7-F1
#
_cell.length_a   1.000
_cell.length_b   1.000
_cell.length_c   1.000
_cell.angle_alpha   90.00
_cell.angle_beta   90.00
_cell.angle_gamma   90.00
#
_symmetry.space_group_name_H-M   'P 1'
#
loop_
_entity.id
_entity.type
_entity.pdbx_description
1 polymer ?
#
loop_
_entity_poly.entity_id
_entity_poly.type
_entity_poly.pdbx_seq_one_letter_code
_entity_poly.pdbx_strand_id
1 'polypeptide(L)'
;MDSSTYSNAAYMAYQYANEAKLGSVGGQTTISINYDIPCVSDFGTFSCPQEDSSDEWGFMCNNEFCSNSQASAYWSSDLFGFYTTPTNVTVEMTAYFLPPQTGSYTFRFATVDDSAILSVGGNVAFECCAQEQPPITSTDFTINGIKPWQGSLPDNIGGTVYMYAGYYYPLKVVYSNAVSWGTLPISVELPDGTTVSDDFEGYVYSFDDDLSQSNCTIPDPSKHTTSIVTTTTELWTGTFTSTSTEMTTVTGTNGQPTDETVIVAKAPTTATSSSLSSSSSEQITSSITS
;
A
#
# COMPACT_ATOMS: atom_id res chain seq x y z
N MET A 1 -1.17 32.60 -6.95
CA MET A 1 -1.79 31.29 -6.69
C MET A 1 -2.04 30.65 -8.03
N ASP A 2 -1.51 29.45 -8.26
CA ASP A 2 -1.87 28.64 -9.43
C ASP A 2 -3.20 27.95 -9.12
N SER A 3 -4.17 28.04 -10.02
CA SER A 3 -5.49 27.41 -9.86
C SER A 3 -5.86 26.55 -11.06
N SER A 4 -4.85 26.06 -11.79
CA SER A 4 -5.05 25.46 -13.11
C SER A 4 -4.20 24.22 -13.37
N THR A 5 -2.94 24.21 -12.92
CA THR A 5 -2.02 23.09 -13.20
C THR A 5 -2.50 21.78 -12.60
N TYR A 6 -2.94 21.79 -11.33
CA TYR A 6 -3.45 20.62 -10.63
C TYR A 6 -4.83 20.13 -11.11
N SER A 7 -5.48 20.84 -12.05
CA SER A 7 -6.71 20.43 -12.74
C SER A 7 -6.42 19.62 -14.00
N ASN A 8 -5.15 19.33 -14.31
CA ASN A 8 -4.73 18.57 -15.47
C ASN A 8 -4.37 17.11 -15.10
N ALA A 9 -4.97 16.15 -15.81
CA ALA A 9 -4.69 14.73 -15.60
C ALA A 9 -3.24 14.33 -15.84
N ALA A 10 -2.57 14.91 -16.85
CA ALA A 10 -1.16 14.64 -17.09
C ALA A 10 -0.28 15.18 -15.96
N TYR A 11 -0.61 16.37 -15.43
CA TYR A 11 0.06 16.90 -14.25
C TYR A 11 -0.06 15.96 -13.07
N MET A 12 -1.30 15.61 -12.69
CA MET A 12 -1.55 14.75 -11.52
C MET A 12 -1.03 13.32 -11.70
N ALA A 13 -0.85 12.84 -12.93
CA ALA A 13 -0.30 11.51 -13.19
C ALA A 13 1.24 11.47 -13.12
N TYR A 14 1.92 12.43 -13.75
CA TYR A 14 3.37 12.36 -13.94
C TYR A 14 4.09 13.71 -14.10
N GLN A 15 3.45 14.78 -14.61
CA GLN A 15 4.19 16.01 -14.90
C GLN A 15 4.60 16.79 -13.64
N TYR A 16 4.03 16.51 -12.48
CA TYR A 16 4.51 17.07 -11.21
C TYR A 16 6.01 16.78 -10.98
N ALA A 17 6.53 15.65 -11.49
CA ALA A 17 7.93 15.27 -11.34
C ALA A 17 8.89 16.06 -12.26
N ASN A 18 8.34 16.86 -13.18
CA ASN A 18 9.14 17.82 -13.95
C ASN A 18 9.48 19.08 -13.14
N GLU A 19 8.73 19.34 -12.06
CA GLU A 19 9.02 20.42 -11.12
C GLU A 19 10.15 20.01 -10.15
N ALA A 20 10.71 20.99 -9.44
CA ALA A 20 11.80 20.73 -8.51
C ALA A 20 11.36 19.86 -7.32
N LYS A 21 11.94 18.66 -7.17
CA LYS A 21 11.74 17.81 -5.99
C LYS A 21 12.32 18.50 -4.75
N LEU A 22 11.46 18.82 -3.78
CA LEU A 22 11.84 19.48 -2.53
C LEU A 22 12.55 18.53 -1.55
N GLY A 23 12.16 17.26 -1.53
CA GLY A 23 12.69 16.23 -0.63
C GLY A 23 11.81 14.98 -0.60
N SER A 24 12.03 14.12 0.39
CA SER A 24 11.23 12.91 0.63
C SER A 24 11.37 12.42 2.06
N VAL A 25 10.35 11.72 2.54
CA VAL A 25 10.34 10.92 3.78
C VAL A 25 9.84 9.51 3.46
N GLY A 26 10.20 8.52 4.28
CA GLY A 26 9.79 7.12 4.09
C GLY A 26 9.07 6.55 5.31
N GLY A 27 8.50 5.36 5.16
CA GLY A 27 7.89 4.59 6.26
C GLY A 27 6.61 5.20 6.84
N GLN A 28 5.87 6.00 6.06
CA GLN A 28 4.60 6.57 6.50
C GLN A 28 3.47 5.55 6.35
N THR A 29 2.66 5.36 7.41
CA THR A 29 1.46 4.51 7.39
C THR A 29 0.18 5.30 7.57
N THR A 30 0.24 6.42 8.31
CA THR A 30 -0.82 7.43 8.36
C THR A 30 -0.71 8.33 7.13
N ILE A 31 -1.65 8.21 6.20
CA ILE A 31 -1.54 8.79 4.85
C ILE A 31 -2.59 9.87 4.54
N SER A 32 -3.56 10.12 5.43
CA SER A 32 -4.46 11.26 5.22
C SER A 32 -3.72 12.57 5.40
N ILE A 33 -4.20 13.59 4.70
CA ILE A 33 -3.72 14.96 4.86
C ILE A 33 -4.80 15.75 5.57
N ASN A 34 -4.41 16.43 6.65
CA ASN A 34 -5.21 17.42 7.33
C ASN A 34 -4.29 18.56 7.78
N TYR A 35 -4.26 19.63 6.99
CA TYR A 35 -3.44 20.81 7.23
C TYR A 35 -4.33 22.03 7.43
N ASP A 36 -4.13 22.68 8.58
CA ASP A 36 -4.80 23.91 8.98
C ASP A 36 -3.82 25.08 8.96
N ILE A 37 -4.22 26.20 8.33
CA ILE A 37 -3.42 27.42 8.36
C ILE A 37 -3.36 28.02 9.78
N PRO A 38 -2.26 28.71 10.13
CA PRO A 38 -2.18 29.38 11.41
C PRO A 38 -3.11 30.60 11.45
N CYS A 39 -3.68 30.88 12.62
CA CYS A 39 -4.24 32.15 13.02
C CYS A 39 -3.23 32.87 13.94
N VAL A 40 -2.84 34.09 13.59
CA VAL A 40 -1.98 34.95 14.42
C VAL A 40 -2.87 35.98 15.13
N SER A 41 -3.18 35.73 16.39
CA SER A 41 -4.00 36.60 17.23
C SER A 41 -3.20 37.27 18.36
N ASP A 42 -3.85 38.15 19.11
CA ASP A 42 -3.29 38.77 20.32
C ASP A 42 -2.95 37.75 21.43
N PHE A 43 -3.50 36.53 21.35
CA PHE A 43 -3.27 35.45 22.30
C PHE A 43 -2.19 34.45 21.86
N GLY A 44 -1.61 34.64 20.67
CA GLY A 44 -0.55 33.80 20.11
C GLY A 44 -0.89 33.26 18.72
N THR A 45 -0.10 32.30 18.26
CA THR A 45 -0.30 31.62 16.97
C THR A 45 -0.79 30.20 17.21
N PHE A 46 -1.91 29.82 16.58
CA PHE A 46 -2.51 28.50 16.69
C PHE A 46 -3.08 28.05 15.34
N SER A 47 -3.16 26.74 15.10
CA SER A 47 -3.77 26.18 13.89
C SER A 47 -5.27 26.44 13.88
N CYS A 48 -5.82 26.78 12.71
CA CYS A 48 -7.22 27.12 12.53
C CYS A 48 -7.95 26.07 11.68
N PRO A 49 -8.76 25.18 12.29
CA PRO A 49 -9.66 24.30 11.54
C PRO A 49 -10.55 25.09 10.58
N GLN A 50 -10.75 24.57 9.38
CA GLN A 50 -11.50 25.26 8.34
C GLN A 50 -12.95 25.57 8.78
N GLU A 51 -13.57 24.67 9.53
CA GLU A 51 -14.92 24.80 10.07
C GLU A 51 -15.07 25.90 11.13
N ASP A 52 -13.96 26.26 11.79
CA ASP A 52 -13.91 27.32 12.81
C ASP A 52 -13.53 28.68 12.20
N SER A 53 -13.27 28.73 10.89
CA SER A 53 -12.89 29.94 10.17
C SER A 53 -14.09 30.75 9.68
N SER A 54 -13.93 32.07 9.65
CA SER A 54 -14.91 32.99 9.06
C SER A 54 -14.22 34.15 8.37
N ASP A 55 -14.85 34.65 7.30
CA ASP A 55 -14.40 35.81 6.51
C ASP A 55 -15.25 37.08 6.76
N GLU A 56 -16.27 37.01 7.62
CA GLU A 56 -17.30 38.06 7.75
C GLU A 56 -16.72 39.43 8.17
N TRP A 57 -15.65 39.43 8.97
CA TRP A 57 -14.95 40.64 9.42
C TRP A 57 -13.44 40.59 9.17
N GLY A 58 -13.04 39.91 8.10
CA GLY A 58 -11.64 39.49 7.87
C GLY A 58 -11.40 38.07 8.37
N PHE A 59 -10.17 37.58 8.27
CA PHE A 59 -9.84 36.22 8.72
C PHE A 59 -10.05 36.09 10.23
N MET A 60 -11.04 35.30 10.61
CA MET A 60 -11.31 34.93 11.98
C MET A 60 -11.14 33.44 12.16
N CYS A 61 -10.75 33.04 13.37
CA CYS A 61 -10.70 31.65 13.78
C CYS A 61 -11.21 31.50 15.20
N ASN A 62 -12.22 30.66 15.41
CA ASN A 62 -12.82 30.42 16.72
C ASN A 62 -13.16 31.75 17.45
N ASN A 63 -13.81 32.65 16.71
CA ASN A 63 -14.19 34.01 17.14
C ASN A 63 -13.03 34.98 17.46
N GLU A 64 -11.78 34.62 17.19
CA GLU A 64 -10.61 35.49 17.32
C GLU A 64 -10.20 36.08 15.98
N PHE A 65 -9.77 37.34 15.97
CA PHE A 65 -9.26 37.98 14.76
C PHE A 65 -7.83 37.51 14.46
N CYS A 66 -7.60 37.06 13.23
CA CYS A 66 -6.30 36.64 12.74
C CYS A 66 -5.68 37.77 11.91
N SER A 67 -4.54 38.28 12.36
CA SER A 67 -3.83 39.40 11.71
C SER A 67 -3.12 39.01 10.41
N ASN A 68 -2.93 37.71 10.17
CA ASN A 68 -2.28 37.15 9.00
C ASN A 68 -3.28 36.86 7.85
N SER A 69 -2.76 36.57 6.66
CA SER A 69 -3.57 36.36 5.46
C SER A 69 -3.74 34.88 5.14
N GLN A 70 -4.97 34.45 4.84
CA GLN A 70 -5.23 33.07 4.40
C GLN A 70 -4.52 32.71 3.09
N ALA A 71 -4.27 33.70 2.22
CA ALA A 71 -3.66 33.49 0.91
C ALA A 71 -2.12 33.47 0.91
N SER A 72 -1.48 33.48 2.09
CA SER A 72 -0.02 33.45 2.21
C SER A 72 0.51 32.01 2.24
N ALA A 73 1.77 31.83 1.84
CA ALA A 73 2.45 30.55 2.05
C ALA A 73 2.89 30.41 3.51
N TYR A 74 2.61 29.26 4.12
CA TYR A 74 2.99 28.96 5.50
C TYR A 74 3.88 27.74 5.54
N TRP A 75 4.97 27.82 6.29
CA TRP A 75 5.88 26.70 6.50
C TRP A 75 5.43 25.87 7.70
N SER A 76 5.37 24.55 7.54
CA SER A 76 5.05 23.62 8.61
C SER A 76 5.68 22.25 8.35
N SER A 77 5.67 21.38 9.36
CA SER A 77 6.04 19.96 9.25
C SER A 77 4.82 19.03 9.35
N ASP A 78 3.60 19.56 9.28
CA ASP A 78 2.36 18.77 9.46
C ASP A 78 2.20 17.68 8.38
N LEU A 79 2.78 17.89 7.19
CA LEU A 79 2.83 16.86 6.15
C LEU A 79 3.97 15.89 6.42
N PHE A 80 3.67 14.79 7.10
CA PHE A 80 4.56 13.64 7.30
C PHE A 80 5.89 13.98 8.02
N GLY A 81 5.90 15.05 8.83
CA GLY A 81 7.11 15.54 9.49
C GLY A 81 8.09 16.24 8.56
N PHE A 82 7.76 16.45 7.27
CA PHE A 82 8.61 17.10 6.30
C PHE A 82 8.40 18.62 6.31
N TYR A 83 9.46 19.39 6.60
CA TYR A 83 9.38 20.85 6.65
C TYR A 83 9.26 21.45 5.25
N THR A 84 8.06 21.90 4.89
CA THR A 84 7.70 22.44 3.57
C THR A 84 6.63 23.53 3.70
N THR A 85 6.02 23.96 2.60
CA THR A 85 4.84 24.82 2.57
C THR A 85 3.58 24.04 2.22
N PRO A 86 2.84 23.47 3.20
CA PRO A 86 1.64 22.67 2.94
C PRO A 86 0.54 23.44 2.19
N THR A 87 0.53 24.76 2.29
CA THR A 87 -0.35 25.66 1.55
C THR A 87 -0.21 25.58 0.03
N ASN A 88 0.92 25.11 -0.50
CA ASN A 88 1.22 25.16 -1.93
C ASN A 88 2.28 24.11 -2.30
N VAL A 89 1.89 22.84 -2.30
CA VAL A 89 2.79 21.70 -2.54
C VAL A 89 2.06 20.61 -3.30
N THR A 90 2.81 19.85 -4.09
CA THR A 90 2.36 18.56 -4.64
C THR A 90 3.14 17.43 -3.96
N VAL A 91 2.44 16.42 -3.47
CA VAL A 91 2.98 15.25 -2.77
C VAL A 91 2.66 14.01 -3.59
N GLU A 92 3.68 13.19 -3.84
CA GLU A 92 3.53 11.83 -4.35
C GLU A 92 3.76 10.84 -3.19
N MET A 93 2.83 9.91 -3.01
CA MET A 93 2.96 8.76 -2.11
C MET A 93 2.98 7.50 -2.97
N THR A 94 4.01 6.67 -2.82
CA THR A 94 4.09 5.35 -3.47
C THR A 94 4.24 4.27 -2.42
N ALA A 95 3.56 3.15 -2.64
CA ALA A 95 3.66 1.95 -1.80
C ALA A 95 3.17 0.74 -2.60
N TYR A 96 3.29 -0.45 -2.02
CA TYR A 96 2.52 -1.61 -2.40
C TYR A 96 1.46 -1.89 -1.34
N PHE A 97 0.21 -2.04 -1.77
CA PHE A 97 -0.89 -2.49 -0.93
C PHE A 97 -0.91 -4.03 -0.87
N LEU A 98 -0.96 -4.61 0.34
CA LEU A 98 -1.04 -6.04 0.61
C LEU A 98 -2.46 -6.38 1.10
N PRO A 99 -3.32 -6.96 0.24
CA PRO A 99 -4.65 -7.39 0.63
C PRO A 99 -4.58 -8.63 1.54
N PRO A 100 -5.15 -8.59 2.76
CA PRO A 100 -5.24 -9.78 3.61
C PRO A 100 -6.32 -10.78 3.15
N GLN A 101 -7.23 -10.36 2.28
CA GLN A 101 -8.39 -11.15 1.84
C GLN A 101 -8.54 -11.02 0.32
N THR A 102 -8.99 -12.08 -0.34
CA THR A 102 -9.35 -11.98 -1.77
C THR A 102 -10.74 -11.40 -1.88
N GLY A 103 -10.90 -10.34 -2.67
CA GLY A 103 -12.20 -9.70 -2.88
C GLY A 103 -12.10 -8.27 -3.40
N SER A 104 -13.21 -7.56 -3.34
CA SER A 104 -13.30 -6.16 -3.74
C SER A 104 -12.87 -5.23 -2.62
N TYR A 105 -11.94 -4.33 -2.92
CA TYR A 105 -11.49 -3.25 -2.05
C TYR A 105 -11.98 -1.92 -2.63
N THR A 106 -12.68 -1.11 -1.83
CA THR A 106 -13.19 0.19 -2.29
C THR A 106 -12.45 1.31 -1.59
N PHE A 107 -11.50 1.92 -2.30
CA PHE A 107 -10.77 3.09 -1.83
C PHE A 107 -11.65 4.34 -1.94
N ARG A 108 -11.50 5.28 -1.00
CA ARG A 108 -12.31 6.49 -0.92
C ARG A 108 -11.48 7.70 -0.48
N PHE A 109 -11.81 8.85 -1.06
CA PHE A 109 -11.50 10.16 -0.50
C PHE A 109 -12.79 10.76 0.04
N ALA A 110 -12.83 11.04 1.35
CA ALA A 110 -14.03 11.63 1.95
C ALA A 110 -14.29 13.04 1.41
N THR A 111 -13.22 13.81 1.23
CA THR A 111 -13.17 15.09 0.55
C THR A 111 -11.79 15.26 -0.10
N VAL A 112 -11.65 16.24 -0.99
CA VAL A 112 -10.38 16.60 -1.64
C VAL A 112 -10.26 18.11 -1.66
N ASP A 113 -9.22 18.63 -1.03
CA ASP A 113 -8.84 20.05 -1.07
C ASP A 113 -7.31 20.16 -1.20
N ASP A 114 -6.72 20.53 -2.35
CA ASP A 114 -7.39 21.01 -3.58
C ASP A 114 -7.67 19.90 -4.61
N SER A 115 -6.70 19.00 -4.87
CA SER A 115 -6.77 18.04 -5.97
C SER A 115 -6.00 16.76 -5.64
N ALA A 116 -6.55 15.59 -5.99
CA ALA A 116 -5.90 14.31 -5.72
C ALA A 116 -6.25 13.22 -6.73
N ILE A 117 -5.36 12.26 -6.90
CA ILE A 117 -5.65 10.99 -7.58
C ILE A 117 -5.18 9.81 -6.73
N LEU A 118 -5.79 8.65 -6.96
CA LEU A 118 -5.32 7.36 -6.48
C LEU A 118 -5.27 6.38 -7.65
N SER A 119 -4.16 5.67 -7.77
CA SER A 119 -3.94 4.63 -8.79
C SER A 119 -3.50 3.34 -8.13
N VAL A 120 -4.07 2.21 -8.57
CA VAL A 120 -3.74 0.87 -8.08
C VAL A 120 -3.41 -0.05 -9.25
N GLY A 121 -2.33 -0.83 -9.10
CA GLY A 121 -1.93 -1.88 -10.02
C GLY A 121 -0.64 -1.58 -10.77
N GLY A 122 0.04 -2.65 -11.19
CA GLY A 122 1.25 -2.55 -12.02
C GLY A 122 0.92 -1.91 -13.37
N ASN A 123 1.82 -1.04 -13.84
CA ASN A 123 1.64 -0.20 -15.05
C ASN A 123 0.47 0.80 -14.97
N VAL A 124 -0.16 0.95 -13.80
CA VAL A 124 -1.19 1.97 -13.51
C VAL A 124 -0.67 2.96 -12.49
N ALA A 125 -0.24 2.49 -11.32
CA ALA A 125 0.43 3.30 -10.31
C ALA A 125 1.90 3.55 -10.72
N PHE A 126 2.66 2.45 -10.83
CA PHE A 126 4.05 2.37 -11.28
C PHE A 126 4.36 0.91 -11.70
N GLU A 127 5.55 0.64 -12.24
CA GLU A 127 5.95 -0.71 -12.66
C GLU A 127 6.37 -1.58 -11.45
N CYS A 128 6.14 -2.90 -11.50
CA CYS A 128 6.53 -3.78 -10.39
C CYS A 128 8.06 -3.78 -10.18
N CYS A 129 8.50 -3.80 -8.93
CA CYS A 129 9.90 -3.69 -8.50
C CYS A 129 10.62 -2.40 -8.93
N ALA A 130 9.87 -1.35 -9.26
CA ALA A 130 10.36 -0.06 -9.75
C ALA A 130 9.65 1.11 -9.05
N GLN A 131 9.51 1.05 -7.72
CA GLN A 131 8.78 2.03 -6.92
C GLN A 131 9.45 3.41 -6.92
N GLU A 132 10.78 3.47 -7.02
CA GLU A 132 11.56 4.72 -6.94
C GLU A 132 11.84 5.35 -8.31
N GLN A 133 11.40 4.72 -9.39
CA GLN A 133 11.54 5.23 -10.75
C GLN A 133 10.66 6.46 -11.00
N PRO A 134 10.99 7.30 -12.01
CA PRO A 134 10.12 8.39 -12.43
C PRO A 134 8.69 7.91 -12.72
N PRO A 135 7.67 8.75 -12.45
CA PRO A 135 6.28 8.32 -12.60
C PRO A 135 5.96 7.97 -14.05
N ILE A 136 5.27 6.84 -14.22
CA ILE A 136 4.73 6.43 -15.51
C ILE A 136 3.59 7.37 -15.95
N THR A 137 3.29 7.38 -17.25
CA THR A 137 2.34 8.33 -17.84
C THR A 137 0.87 7.88 -17.77
N SER A 138 0.55 6.84 -17.00
CA SER A 138 -0.82 6.33 -16.92
C SER A 138 -1.74 7.36 -16.27
N THR A 139 -2.89 7.61 -16.91
CA THR A 139 -3.99 8.43 -16.36
C THR A 139 -5.22 7.56 -16.05
N ASP A 140 -5.04 6.25 -15.92
CA ASP A 140 -6.10 5.30 -15.56
C ASP A 140 -6.28 5.29 -14.03
N PHE A 141 -6.84 6.38 -13.51
CA PHE A 141 -6.97 6.57 -12.06
C PHE A 141 -8.06 5.66 -11.50
N THR A 142 -7.75 5.00 -10.39
CA THR A 142 -8.74 4.28 -9.57
C THR A 142 -9.71 5.27 -8.91
N ILE A 143 -9.19 6.38 -8.37
CA ILE A 143 -9.98 7.53 -7.92
C ILE A 143 -9.49 8.76 -8.67
N ASN A 144 -10.40 9.43 -9.37
CA ASN A 144 -10.15 10.72 -9.98
C ASN A 144 -10.79 11.83 -9.14
N GLY A 145 -10.00 12.40 -8.22
CA GLY A 145 -10.33 13.58 -7.42
C GLY A 145 -9.66 14.84 -7.97
N ILE A 146 -9.45 14.93 -9.27
CA ILE A 146 -8.83 16.11 -9.89
C ILE A 146 -9.83 17.26 -9.80
N LYS A 147 -9.41 18.39 -9.20
CA LYS A 147 -10.26 19.59 -9.10
C LYS A 147 -10.79 19.99 -10.47
N PRO A 148 -12.12 20.00 -10.68
CA PRO A 148 -12.69 20.32 -11.97
C PRO A 148 -12.51 21.82 -12.27
N TRP A 149 -12.36 22.15 -13.56
CA TRP A 149 -12.29 23.54 -14.02
C TRP A 149 -13.54 24.37 -13.68
N GLN A 150 -14.69 23.69 -13.53
CA GLN A 150 -15.97 24.28 -13.18
C GLN A 150 -16.70 23.36 -12.20
N GLY A 151 -17.28 23.94 -11.15
CA GLY A 151 -18.01 23.21 -10.12
C GLY A 151 -17.12 22.68 -9.00
N SER A 152 -17.69 21.82 -8.17
CA SER A 152 -17.01 21.13 -7.08
C SER A 152 -16.97 19.62 -7.34
N LEU A 153 -16.01 18.94 -6.72
CA LEU A 153 -16.08 17.48 -6.63
C LEU A 153 -17.24 17.08 -5.71
N PRO A 154 -17.90 15.94 -5.97
CA PRO A 154 -18.81 15.37 -4.99
C PRO A 154 -18.03 14.86 -3.78
N ASP A 155 -18.65 14.90 -2.60
CA ASP A 155 -18.08 14.27 -1.42
C ASP A 155 -18.02 12.75 -1.59
N ASN A 156 -17.07 12.12 -0.90
CA ASN A 156 -16.95 10.66 -0.81
C ASN A 156 -16.79 9.95 -2.17
N ILE A 157 -15.89 10.47 -3.02
CA ILE A 157 -15.48 9.79 -4.25
C ILE A 157 -14.69 8.52 -3.94
N GLY A 158 -14.86 7.49 -4.76
CA GLY A 158 -14.19 6.21 -4.55
C GLY A 158 -14.05 5.38 -5.82
N GLY A 159 -13.22 4.36 -5.71
CA GLY A 159 -12.88 3.42 -6.78
C GLY A 159 -12.66 2.03 -6.22
N THR A 160 -13.20 1.03 -6.90
CA THR A 160 -13.15 -0.36 -6.45
C THR A 160 -12.15 -1.16 -7.28
N VAL A 161 -11.30 -1.92 -6.62
CA VAL A 161 -10.32 -2.83 -7.22
C VAL A 161 -10.52 -4.22 -6.64
N TYR A 162 -10.63 -5.23 -7.50
CA TYR A 162 -10.62 -6.62 -7.04
C TYR A 162 -9.18 -7.08 -6.85
N MET A 163 -8.86 -7.57 -5.66
CA MET A 163 -7.50 -8.00 -5.29
C MET A 163 -7.49 -9.44 -4.79
N TYR A 164 -6.38 -10.12 -5.02
CA TYR A 164 -6.13 -11.47 -4.53
C TYR A 164 -5.18 -11.40 -3.33
N ALA A 165 -5.54 -12.09 -2.24
CA ALA A 165 -4.78 -12.07 -1.00
C ALA A 165 -3.31 -12.45 -1.22
N GLY A 166 -2.40 -11.76 -0.53
CA GLY A 166 -0.97 -12.09 -0.53
C GLY A 166 -0.15 -11.57 -1.71
N TYR A 167 -0.77 -10.92 -2.70
CA TYR A 167 -0.07 -10.22 -3.78
C TYR A 167 0.12 -8.75 -3.46
N TYR A 168 1.28 -8.19 -3.77
CA TYR A 168 1.57 -6.77 -3.58
C TYR A 168 1.09 -5.96 -4.80
N TYR A 169 0.15 -5.04 -4.58
CA TYR A 169 -0.40 -4.17 -5.63
C TYR A 169 0.24 -2.79 -5.55
N PRO A 170 0.96 -2.31 -6.58
CA PRO A 170 1.42 -0.92 -6.63
C PRO A 170 0.29 0.06 -6.35
N LEU A 171 0.51 1.00 -5.44
CA LEU A 171 -0.42 2.03 -4.99
C LEU A 171 0.27 3.38 -5.09
N LYS A 172 -0.34 4.33 -5.79
CA LYS A 172 0.14 5.70 -5.91
C LYS A 172 -0.97 6.67 -5.56
N VAL A 173 -0.67 7.63 -4.69
CA VAL A 173 -1.51 8.80 -4.42
C VAL A 173 -0.72 10.04 -4.83
N VAL A 174 -1.33 10.94 -5.58
CA VAL A 174 -0.76 12.27 -5.85
C VAL A 174 -1.76 13.29 -5.36
N TYR A 175 -1.31 14.16 -4.47
CA TYR A 175 -2.08 15.22 -3.86
C TYR A 175 -1.46 16.58 -4.19
N SER A 176 -2.27 17.60 -4.43
CA SER A 176 -1.80 18.96 -4.57
C SER A 176 -2.67 19.92 -3.77
N ASN A 177 -2.01 20.83 -3.07
CA ASN A 177 -2.62 22.02 -2.49
C ASN A 177 -2.10 23.27 -3.21
N ALA A 178 -2.93 24.31 -3.35
CA ALA A 178 -2.54 25.57 -3.96
C ALA A 178 -2.71 26.79 -3.05
N VAL A 179 -3.57 26.72 -2.03
CA VAL A 179 -3.67 27.75 -1.00
C VAL A 179 -4.30 27.23 0.29
N SER A 180 -4.02 27.90 1.40
CA SER A 180 -4.78 27.78 2.64
C SER A 180 -4.76 26.35 3.21
N TRP A 181 -5.93 25.81 3.55
CA TRP A 181 -6.12 24.46 4.10
C TRP A 181 -5.74 23.38 3.11
N GLY A 182 -5.48 22.19 3.60
CA GLY A 182 -5.25 21.03 2.76
C GLY A 182 -5.85 19.79 3.38
N THR A 183 -6.76 19.13 2.66
CA THR A 183 -7.57 18.04 3.23
C THR A 183 -7.70 16.89 2.24
N LEU A 184 -7.25 15.71 2.64
CA LEU A 184 -7.40 14.46 1.89
C LEU A 184 -7.55 13.28 2.86
N PRO A 185 -8.77 13.00 3.37
CA PRO A 185 -9.01 11.85 4.24
C PRO A 185 -9.15 10.59 3.39
N ILE A 186 -8.24 9.63 3.59
CA ILE A 186 -8.14 8.41 2.77
C ILE A 186 -8.67 7.22 3.56
N SER A 187 -9.51 6.40 2.93
CA SER A 187 -9.96 5.13 3.50
C SER A 187 -10.09 4.03 2.45
N VAL A 188 -10.17 2.79 2.91
CA VAL A 188 -10.49 1.63 2.10
C VAL A 188 -11.49 0.73 2.83
N GLU A 189 -12.58 0.38 2.16
CA GLU A 189 -13.49 -0.68 2.58
C GLU A 189 -12.94 -2.03 2.09
N LEU A 190 -12.73 -2.96 3.02
CA LEU A 190 -12.21 -4.31 2.78
C LEU A 190 -13.32 -5.26 2.31
N PRO A 191 -12.99 -6.46 1.78
CA PRO A 191 -13.98 -7.43 1.32
C PRO A 191 -14.97 -7.92 2.39
N ASP A 192 -14.60 -7.87 3.67
CA ASP A 192 -15.47 -8.24 4.80
C ASP A 192 -16.40 -7.09 5.26
N GLY A 193 -16.33 -5.93 4.61
CA GLY A 193 -17.13 -4.74 4.90
C GLY A 193 -16.56 -3.86 6.01
N THR A 194 -15.40 -4.20 6.59
CA THR A 194 -14.70 -3.30 7.51
C THR A 194 -14.01 -2.17 6.76
N THR A 195 -13.79 -1.04 7.42
CA THR A 195 -13.10 0.13 6.82
C THR A 195 -11.82 0.41 7.58
N VAL A 196 -10.73 0.57 6.84
CA VAL A 196 -9.46 1.13 7.32
C VAL A 196 -9.41 2.58 6.87
N SER A 197 -9.22 3.49 7.83
CA SER A 197 -9.19 4.93 7.58
C SER A 197 -7.92 5.51 8.17
N ASP A 198 -7.30 6.40 7.42
CA ASP A 198 -6.10 7.15 7.79
C ASP A 198 -4.82 6.34 7.99
N ASP A 199 -4.80 5.44 8.97
CA ASP A 199 -3.66 4.57 9.26
C ASP A 199 -3.77 3.23 8.53
N PHE A 200 -2.87 3.03 7.57
CA PHE A 200 -2.77 1.84 6.72
C PHE A 200 -1.65 0.90 7.18
N GLU A 201 -1.19 1.01 8.44
CA GLU A 201 -0.20 0.09 9.00
C GLU A 201 -0.63 -1.37 8.81
N GLY A 202 0.30 -2.20 8.33
CA GLY A 202 0.04 -3.60 7.99
C GLY A 202 -0.56 -3.83 6.59
N TYR A 203 -1.00 -2.78 5.89
CA TYR A 203 -1.51 -2.87 4.52
C TYR A 203 -0.57 -2.29 3.48
N VAL A 204 0.22 -1.27 3.81
CA VAL A 204 1.14 -0.61 2.87
C VAL A 204 2.60 -0.91 3.18
N TYR A 205 3.38 -1.20 2.13
CA TYR A 205 4.78 -1.57 2.21
C TYR A 205 5.58 -0.86 1.13
N SER A 206 6.89 -0.75 1.31
CA SER A 206 7.80 -0.25 0.26
C SER A 206 8.94 -1.24 0.07
N PHE A 207 9.45 -1.30 -1.15
CA PHE A 207 10.60 -2.12 -1.52
C PHE A 207 11.53 -1.26 -2.35
N ASP A 208 12.84 -1.35 -2.08
CA ASP A 208 13.86 -0.76 -2.93
C ASP A 208 13.75 -1.36 -4.34
N ASP A 209 14.12 -0.57 -5.36
CA ASP A 209 14.08 -1.03 -6.74
C ASP A 209 14.97 -2.28 -6.97
N ASP A 210 14.38 -3.32 -7.56
CA ASP A 210 15.10 -4.48 -8.10
C ASP A 210 14.63 -4.77 -9.53
N LEU A 211 15.12 -3.95 -10.46
CA LEU A 211 14.83 -4.07 -11.89
C LEU A 211 15.40 -5.36 -12.52
N SER A 212 16.21 -6.12 -11.78
CA SER A 212 16.79 -7.39 -12.24
C SER A 212 15.88 -8.59 -11.95
N GLN A 213 14.90 -8.43 -11.06
CA GLN A 213 13.97 -9.49 -10.68
C GLN A 213 12.94 -9.76 -11.80
N SER A 214 13.27 -10.71 -12.68
CA SER A 214 12.47 -11.02 -13.87
C SER A 214 11.06 -11.57 -13.59
N ASN A 215 10.79 -12.09 -12.40
CA ASN A 215 9.50 -12.66 -12.00
C ASN A 215 8.70 -11.76 -11.04
N CYS A 216 9.04 -10.47 -10.93
CA CYS A 216 8.35 -9.55 -10.03
C CYS A 216 6.91 -9.23 -10.48
N THR A 217 6.70 -9.08 -11.79
CA THR A 217 5.38 -8.79 -12.35
C THR A 217 4.53 -10.05 -12.42
N ILE A 218 3.36 -10.02 -11.78
CA ILE A 218 2.31 -11.04 -11.90
C ILE A 218 1.15 -10.46 -12.71
N PRO A 219 1.07 -10.73 -14.03
CA PRO A 219 0.07 -10.09 -14.90
C PRO A 219 -1.37 -10.48 -14.57
N ASP A 220 -1.56 -11.69 -14.02
CA ASP A 220 -2.88 -12.22 -13.69
C ASP A 220 -2.81 -13.05 -12.39
N PRO A 221 -2.97 -12.41 -11.21
CA PRO A 221 -2.91 -13.10 -9.93
C PRO A 221 -3.97 -14.22 -9.77
N SER A 222 -5.07 -14.18 -10.53
CA SER A 222 -6.13 -15.20 -10.50
C SER A 222 -5.68 -16.58 -10.98
N LYS A 223 -4.66 -16.62 -11.86
CA LYS A 223 -4.08 -17.86 -12.37
C LYS A 223 -3.00 -18.41 -11.46
N HIS A 224 -2.41 -17.58 -10.62
CA HIS A 224 -1.34 -17.96 -9.68
C HIS A 224 -1.83 -18.15 -8.25
N THR A 225 -3.13 -17.91 -7.96
CA THR A 225 -3.74 -18.09 -6.62
C THR A 225 -3.74 -19.52 -6.07
N THR A 226 -3.15 -20.48 -6.77
CA THR A 226 -3.06 -21.87 -6.29
C THR A 226 -1.63 -22.37 -6.32
N SER A 227 -0.70 -21.68 -5.66
CA SER A 227 0.60 -22.30 -5.38
C SER A 227 0.41 -23.39 -4.32
N ILE A 228 0.26 -24.64 -4.76
CA ILE A 228 0.33 -25.79 -3.85
C ILE A 228 1.80 -25.95 -3.46
N VAL A 229 2.10 -25.76 -2.18
CA VAL A 229 3.43 -26.07 -1.62
C VAL A 229 3.42 -27.53 -1.20
N THR A 230 4.14 -28.38 -1.93
CA THR A 230 4.28 -29.81 -1.61
C THR A 230 5.66 -30.04 -1.00
N THR A 231 5.70 -30.49 0.26
CA THR A 231 6.98 -30.85 0.92
C THR A 231 7.23 -32.35 0.75
N THR A 232 8.35 -32.72 0.11
CA THR A 232 8.77 -34.11 -0.02
C THR A 232 10.07 -34.35 0.74
N THR A 233 10.10 -35.36 1.60
CA THR A 233 11.32 -35.78 2.31
C THR A 233 11.94 -36.99 1.64
N GLU A 234 13.19 -36.87 1.21
CA GLU A 234 13.98 -37.99 0.66
C GLU A 234 15.07 -38.42 1.63
N LEU A 235 15.34 -39.72 1.69
CA LEU A 235 16.46 -40.27 2.45
C LEU A 235 17.75 -40.12 1.66
N TRP A 236 18.80 -39.56 2.27
CA TRP A 236 20.10 -39.38 1.61
C TRP A 236 21.28 -39.72 2.54
N THR A 237 22.40 -40.11 1.96
CA THR A 237 23.62 -40.59 2.63
C THR A 237 24.53 -39.46 3.16
N GLY A 238 24.10 -38.21 3.07
CA GLY A 238 24.83 -37.04 3.60
C GLY A 238 24.80 -36.94 5.12
N THR A 239 25.70 -36.12 5.70
CA THR A 239 25.79 -35.91 7.16
C THR A 239 25.01 -34.69 7.66
N PHE A 240 24.33 -33.96 6.79
CA PHE A 240 23.56 -32.76 7.10
C PHE A 240 22.25 -32.74 6.30
N THR A 241 21.23 -32.05 6.81
CA THR A 241 19.97 -31.85 6.10
C THR A 241 20.18 -30.87 4.95
N SER A 242 19.75 -31.25 3.74
CA SER A 242 19.82 -30.39 2.55
C SER A 242 18.41 -30.08 2.05
N THR A 243 18.10 -28.80 1.87
CA THR A 243 16.81 -28.35 1.32
C THR A 243 17.01 -27.81 -0.09
N SER A 244 16.19 -28.25 -1.03
CA SER A 244 16.13 -27.73 -2.41
C SER A 244 14.71 -27.30 -2.73
N THR A 245 14.56 -26.20 -3.45
CA THR A 245 13.27 -25.72 -3.94
C THR A 245 13.20 -25.94 -5.44
N GLU A 246 12.17 -26.65 -5.89
CA GLU A 246 11.87 -26.85 -7.30
C GLU A 246 10.52 -26.22 -7.62
N MET A 247 10.41 -25.52 -8.75
CA MET A 247 9.14 -25.05 -9.28
C MET A 247 8.75 -25.93 -10.46
N THR A 248 7.52 -26.42 -10.43
CA THR A 248 6.94 -27.22 -11.52
C THR A 248 5.57 -26.69 -11.86
N THR A 249 5.35 -26.37 -13.14
CA THR A 249 4.03 -25.98 -13.63
C THR A 249 3.26 -27.24 -14.02
N VAL A 250 2.18 -27.53 -13.30
CA VAL A 250 1.32 -28.69 -13.55
C VAL A 250 0.01 -28.21 -14.15
N THR A 251 -0.37 -28.73 -15.32
CA THR A 251 -1.68 -28.44 -15.89
C THR A 251 -2.71 -29.38 -15.30
N GLY A 252 -3.64 -28.84 -14.51
CA GLY A 252 -4.72 -29.61 -13.88
C GLY A 252 -5.74 -30.17 -14.89
N THR A 253 -6.64 -31.03 -14.42
CA THR A 253 -7.75 -31.61 -15.24
C THR A 253 -8.74 -30.58 -15.77
N ASN A 254 -8.70 -29.36 -15.24
CA ASN A 254 -9.43 -28.18 -15.71
C ASN A 254 -8.73 -27.41 -16.85
N GLY A 255 -7.54 -27.85 -17.28
CA GLY A 255 -6.77 -27.24 -18.37
C GLY A 255 -6.04 -25.96 -18.00
N GLN A 256 -6.01 -25.56 -16.73
CA GLN A 256 -5.25 -24.39 -16.27
C GLN A 256 -3.88 -24.78 -15.71
N PRO A 257 -2.80 -24.02 -16.03
CA PRO A 257 -1.50 -24.22 -15.40
C PRO A 257 -1.57 -23.81 -13.94
N THR A 258 -1.07 -24.67 -13.07
CA THR A 258 -0.91 -24.44 -11.63
C THR A 258 0.57 -24.54 -11.33
N ASP A 259 1.16 -23.48 -10.77
CA ASP A 259 2.54 -23.53 -10.32
C ASP A 259 2.59 -24.28 -8.98
N GLU A 260 3.31 -25.38 -8.93
CA GLU A 260 3.59 -26.11 -7.70
C GLU A 260 5.01 -25.80 -7.26
N THR A 261 5.16 -25.39 -6.00
CA THR A 261 6.48 -25.28 -5.38
C THR A 261 6.74 -26.54 -4.59
N VAL A 262 7.71 -27.33 -5.03
CA VAL A 262 8.15 -28.55 -4.36
C VAL A 262 9.36 -28.23 -3.51
N ILE A 263 9.22 -28.36 -2.19
CA ILE A 263 10.35 -28.26 -1.26
C ILE A 263 10.85 -29.68 -0.99
N VAL A 264 12.04 -30.00 -1.49
CA VAL A 264 12.69 -31.30 -1.28
C VAL A 264 13.65 -31.19 -0.10
N ALA A 265 13.30 -31.84 1.01
CA ALA A 265 14.14 -31.93 2.20
C ALA A 265 14.84 -33.30 2.24
N LYS A 266 16.17 -33.32 2.14
CA LYS A 266 16.99 -34.52 2.27
C LYS A 266 17.56 -34.63 3.68
N ALA A 267 17.10 -35.59 4.46
CA ALA A 267 17.55 -35.80 5.84
C ALA A 267 18.48 -37.03 5.97
N PRO A 268 19.52 -36.99 6.83
CA PRO A 268 20.40 -38.13 7.08
C PRO A 268 19.67 -39.32 7.71
N THR A 269 19.93 -40.52 7.22
CA THR A 269 19.47 -41.75 7.88
C THR A 269 20.30 -42.00 9.14
N THR A 270 19.78 -41.71 10.32
CA THR A 270 20.40 -42.19 11.57
C THR A 270 20.23 -43.71 11.62
N ALA A 271 21.30 -44.44 11.29
CA ALA A 271 21.35 -45.88 11.51
C ALA A 271 21.39 -46.15 13.01
N THR A 272 20.22 -46.38 13.62
CA THR A 272 20.15 -46.96 14.95
C THR A 272 20.61 -48.42 14.84
N SER A 273 21.91 -48.66 14.98
CA SER A 273 22.42 -49.99 15.32
C SER A 273 22.10 -50.26 16.79
N SER A 274 20.97 -50.91 17.04
CA SER A 274 20.80 -51.71 18.26
C SER A 274 21.23 -53.13 17.95
N SER A 275 22.39 -53.48 18.49
CA SER A 275 23.01 -54.81 18.47
C SER A 275 22.03 -55.90 18.92
N LEU A 276 21.98 -56.99 18.16
CA LEU A 276 21.43 -58.26 18.61
C LEU A 276 22.14 -58.72 19.90
N SER A 277 21.37 -58.98 20.95
CA SER A 277 21.74 -59.93 22.01
C SER A 277 20.78 -61.11 21.96
N SER A 278 21.27 -62.25 21.51
CA SER A 278 20.60 -63.54 21.64
C SER A 278 20.76 -64.07 23.07
N SER A 279 19.66 -64.41 23.74
CA SER A 279 19.66 -65.59 24.63
C SER A 279 18.24 -66.10 24.87
N SER A 280 18.05 -67.33 24.40
CA SER A 280 17.35 -68.43 25.07
C SER A 280 15.82 -68.43 25.16
N SER A 281 15.30 -69.47 24.50
CA SER A 281 13.99 -70.10 24.60
C SER A 281 13.47 -70.28 26.02
N GLU A 282 12.17 -70.08 26.20
CA GLU A 282 11.28 -71.01 26.94
C GLU A 282 9.80 -70.72 26.63
N GLN A 283 9.04 -71.81 26.45
CA GLN A 283 7.58 -71.82 26.35
C GLN A 283 6.94 -71.20 27.60
N ILE A 284 5.72 -70.64 27.46
CA ILE A 284 4.53 -71.04 28.23
C ILE A 284 3.28 -70.43 27.57
N THR A 285 2.35 -71.31 27.25
CA THR A 285 0.93 -71.09 26.91
C THR A 285 0.13 -70.50 28.08
N SER A 286 -0.78 -69.55 27.84
CA SER A 286 -2.17 -69.64 28.35
C SER A 286 -3.08 -68.51 27.85
N SER A 287 -4.21 -68.96 27.30
CA SER A 287 -5.52 -68.34 27.06
C SER A 287 -6.09 -67.43 28.16
N ILE A 288 -6.87 -66.41 27.76
CA ILE A 288 -8.12 -65.98 28.44
C ILE A 288 -9.18 -65.56 27.40
N THR A 289 -10.26 -66.34 27.35
CA THR A 289 -11.63 -66.09 26.87
C THR A 289 -12.27 -64.97 27.71
N SER A 290 -13.12 -64.05 27.26
CA SER A 290 -14.32 -64.13 26.41
C SER A 290 -14.66 -62.73 25.90
#